data_AF-A0A970P995-F1
#
_entry.id   AF-A0A970P995-F1
#
_cell.length_a   1.000
_cell.length_b   1.000
_cell.length_c   1.000
_cell.angle_alpha   90.00
_cell.angle_beta   90.00
_cell.angle_gamma   90.00
#
_symmetry.space_group_name_H-M   'P 1'
#
loop_
_entity.id
_entity.type
_entity.pdbx_description
1 polymer ?
#
loop_
_entity_poly.entity_id
_entity_poly.type
_entity_poly.pdbx_seq_one_letter_code
_entity_poly.pdbx_strand_id
1 'polypeptide(L)'
;MLRHGFITALCLLTAAAHAMATDCIELRESASVEGRQIMLAEIADEVPEALAEVDLGPAPLPGDSRRVSVGYVKMRLRRAGVDCSALVFRGPDEVEVHRMALPAVPLASADDEAEDIAPGEQQQRAVPVRRGSRLHLTVIRGAVVIGAEAVLLEDATTGAMARLRVEQTRETVVARIVREAEALICRE
;
A
#
# COMPACT_ATOMS: atom_id res chain seq x y z
N MET A 1 56.31 26.12 46.45
CA MET A 1 56.84 24.83 45.95
C MET A 1 55.78 23.77 46.17
N LEU A 2 55.38 23.08 45.10
CA LEU A 2 54.58 21.83 45.05
C LEU A 2 53.12 21.88 45.54
N ARG A 3 52.11 21.24 44.94
CA ARG A 3 51.81 20.59 43.65
C ARG A 3 50.36 20.05 43.84
N HIS A 4 49.45 20.34 42.91
CA HIS A 4 48.40 19.45 42.38
C HIS A 4 47.38 18.80 43.34
N GLY A 5 46.08 18.95 43.04
CA GLY A 5 45.02 18.10 43.60
C GLY A 5 43.65 18.50 43.07
N PHE A 6 43.37 18.26 41.80
CA PHE A 6 42.45 17.20 41.36
C PHE A 6 41.00 17.70 41.20
N ILE A 7 40.73 18.12 39.97
CA ILE A 7 39.41 18.36 39.38
C ILE A 7 38.56 17.11 39.62
N THR A 8 37.59 17.21 40.55
CA THR A 8 36.64 16.12 40.78
C THR A 8 35.48 16.33 39.81
N ALA A 9 35.66 15.79 38.60
CA ALA A 9 34.61 15.65 37.61
C ALA A 9 33.54 14.69 38.16
N LEU A 10 32.43 15.25 38.61
CA LEU A 10 31.25 14.50 39.02
C LEU A 10 30.52 14.01 37.76
N CYS A 11 31.02 12.93 37.17
CA CYS A 11 30.30 12.11 36.20
C CYS A 11 29.15 11.40 36.94
N LEU A 12 27.98 12.02 37.00
CA LEU A 12 26.76 11.32 37.36
C LEU A 12 26.37 10.40 36.19
N LEU A 13 26.71 9.12 36.36
CA LEU A 13 26.22 8.01 35.56
C LEU A 13 24.68 8.00 35.57
N THR A 14 24.06 8.47 34.49
CA THR A 14 22.70 8.06 34.12
C THR A 14 22.77 6.67 33.50
N ALA A 15 22.61 5.64 34.34
CA ALA A 15 22.35 4.29 33.89
C ALA A 15 20.96 4.25 33.24
N ALA A 16 20.92 4.30 31.91
CA ALA A 16 19.72 3.97 31.15
C ALA A 16 19.45 2.48 31.33
N ALA A 17 18.51 2.14 32.21
CA ALA A 17 17.90 0.83 32.24
C ALA A 17 17.11 0.66 30.92
N HIS A 18 17.80 0.24 29.86
CA HIS A 18 17.14 -0.31 28.68
C HIS A 18 16.52 -1.63 29.12
N ALA A 19 15.22 -1.58 29.44
CA ALA A 19 14.40 -2.78 29.37
C ALA A 19 14.68 -3.41 28.00
N MET A 20 15.13 -4.66 27.98
CA MET A 20 15.28 -5.42 26.74
C MET A 20 13.89 -5.77 26.22
N ALA A 21 13.16 -4.74 25.79
CA ALA A 21 12.07 -4.90 24.86
C ALA A 21 12.72 -5.38 23.58
N THR A 22 12.52 -6.65 23.25
CA THR A 22 12.83 -7.13 21.92
C THR A 22 11.93 -6.38 20.97
N ASP A 23 12.52 -5.46 20.22
CA ASP A 23 11.81 -4.63 19.26
C ASP A 23 11.15 -5.54 18.21
N CYS A 24 9.81 -5.54 18.23
CA CYS A 24 8.98 -6.36 17.37
C CYS A 24 8.49 -5.54 16.17
N ILE A 25 8.55 -6.14 14.99
CA ILE A 25 7.95 -5.59 13.77
C ILE A 25 6.91 -6.60 13.30
N GLU A 26 5.64 -6.21 13.31
CA GLU A 26 4.54 -7.03 12.81
C GLU A 26 4.11 -6.49 11.44
N LEU A 27 4.40 -7.25 10.39
CA LEU A 27 4.05 -6.88 9.03
C LEU A 27 2.58 -7.19 8.73
N ARG A 28 1.96 -6.36 7.90
CA ARG A 28 0.61 -6.59 7.37
C ARG A 28 0.63 -7.58 6.21
N GLU A 29 -0.50 -8.22 5.94
CA GLU A 29 -0.69 -8.95 4.67
C GLU A 29 -0.80 -8.00 3.49
N SER A 30 -1.47 -6.86 3.67
CA SER A 30 -1.63 -5.82 2.66
C SER A 30 -1.59 -4.42 3.26
N ALA A 31 -1.10 -3.46 2.47
CA ALA A 31 -0.99 -2.06 2.87
C ALA A 31 -1.23 -1.12 1.68
N SER A 32 -1.84 0.04 1.94
CA SER A 32 -1.98 1.11 0.95
C SER A 32 -1.02 2.24 1.27
N VAL A 33 -0.29 2.70 0.25
CA VAL A 33 0.64 3.84 0.36
C VAL A 33 0.15 4.98 -0.52
N GLU A 34 0.22 6.20 0.00
CA GLU A 34 -0.12 7.42 -0.76
C GLU A 34 1.15 8.06 -1.36
N GLY A 35 2.24 7.95 -0.60
CA GLY A 35 3.54 8.53 -0.90
C GLY A 35 4.22 7.94 -2.15
N ARG A 36 5.33 8.57 -2.53
CA ARG A 36 6.21 8.07 -3.61
C ARG A 36 7.17 6.97 -3.12
N GLN A 37 7.33 6.86 -1.81
CA GLN A 37 8.18 5.89 -1.14
C GLN A 37 7.32 5.10 -0.17
N ILE A 38 7.73 3.87 0.11
CA ILE A 38 7.10 2.99 1.08
C ILE A 38 7.84 3.17 2.40
N MET A 39 7.18 3.73 3.40
CA MET A 39 7.71 3.79 4.76
C MET A 39 7.42 2.49 5.52
N LEU A 40 8.28 2.11 6.45
CA LEU A 40 8.07 0.89 7.23
C LEU A 40 6.74 0.93 8.02
N ALA A 41 6.38 2.08 8.60
CA ALA A 41 5.13 2.25 9.33
C ALA A 41 3.87 2.09 8.47
N GLU A 42 3.95 2.26 7.15
CA GLU A 42 2.79 2.08 6.28
C GLU A 42 2.44 0.61 6.09
N ILE A 43 3.42 -0.30 6.24
CA ILE A 43 3.29 -1.72 5.95
C ILE A 43 3.31 -2.62 7.19
N ALA A 44 3.38 -2.04 8.38
CA ALA A 44 3.46 -2.74 9.66
C ALA A 44 2.38 -2.26 10.63
N ASP A 45 1.82 -3.17 11.42
CA ASP A 45 0.90 -2.85 12.52
C ASP A 45 1.62 -2.46 13.80
N GLU A 46 2.72 -3.15 14.09
CA GLU A 46 3.63 -2.82 15.17
C GLU A 46 5.01 -2.51 14.58
N VAL A 47 5.55 -1.35 14.92
CA VAL A 47 6.90 -0.94 14.55
C VAL A 47 7.47 -0.08 15.68
N PRO A 48 8.75 -0.26 16.06
CA PRO A 48 9.40 0.66 16.98
C PRO A 48 9.41 2.07 16.40
N GLU A 49 9.11 3.08 17.22
CA GLU A 49 8.98 4.47 16.77
C GLU A 49 10.23 4.96 16.01
N ALA A 50 11.43 4.54 16.46
CA ALA A 50 12.70 4.86 15.82
C ALA A 50 12.87 4.28 14.40
N LEU A 51 12.04 3.30 14.00
CA LEU A 51 12.12 2.63 12.70
C LEU A 51 10.95 2.99 11.77
N ALA A 52 9.94 3.72 12.26
CA ALA A 52 8.72 4.04 11.52
C ALA A 52 9.01 4.74 10.17
N GLU A 53 9.98 5.66 10.16
CA GLU A 53 10.35 6.47 8.99
C GLU A 53 11.40 5.82 8.07
N VAL A 54 11.76 4.55 8.31
CA VAL A 54 12.72 3.87 7.45
C VAL A 54 12.13 3.70 6.05
N ASP A 55 12.80 4.30 5.06
CA ASP A 55 12.45 4.20 3.65
C ASP A 55 12.80 2.81 3.08
N LEU A 56 11.77 2.08 2.66
CA LEU A 56 11.90 0.78 2.03
C LEU A 56 12.12 0.88 0.52
N GLY A 57 11.91 2.04 -0.09
CA GLY A 57 12.13 2.35 -1.49
C GLY A 57 10.84 2.73 -2.22
N PRO A 58 10.88 2.77 -3.56
CA PRO A 58 9.80 3.38 -4.33
C PRO A 58 8.49 2.63 -4.17
N ALA A 59 7.43 3.39 -3.92
CA ALA A 59 6.06 2.92 -4.01
C ALA A 59 5.74 2.48 -5.44
N PRO A 60 4.80 1.53 -5.63
CA PRO A 60 4.30 1.20 -6.96
C PRO A 60 3.71 2.44 -7.65
N LEU A 61 3.51 2.35 -8.96
CA LEU A 61 2.82 3.40 -9.69
C LEU A 61 1.37 3.50 -9.19
N PRO A 62 0.71 4.67 -9.31
CA PRO A 62 -0.70 4.80 -8.95
C PRO A 62 -1.57 3.81 -9.74
N GLY A 63 -2.35 3.00 -9.03
CA GLY A 63 -3.15 1.91 -9.60
C GLY A 63 -2.44 0.56 -9.63
N ASP A 64 -1.13 0.53 -9.36
CA ASP A 64 -0.33 -0.69 -9.34
C ASP A 64 -0.10 -1.20 -7.91
N SER A 65 0.38 -2.44 -7.85
CA SER A 65 0.72 -3.13 -6.61
C SER A 65 2.12 -3.74 -6.69
N ARG A 66 2.78 -3.87 -5.54
CA ARG A 66 4.13 -4.44 -5.43
C ARG A 66 4.23 -5.29 -4.17
N ARG A 67 4.87 -6.45 -4.29
CA ARG A 67 5.21 -7.30 -3.14
C ARG A 67 6.52 -6.89 -2.50
N VAL A 68 6.50 -6.79 -1.17
CA VAL A 68 7.64 -6.45 -0.32
C VAL A 68 7.87 -7.60 0.65
N SER A 69 8.98 -8.33 0.49
CA SER A 69 9.29 -9.46 1.36
C SER A 69 9.99 -9.03 2.66
N VAL A 70 9.86 -9.83 3.72
CA VAL A 70 10.62 -9.66 4.98
C VAL A 70 12.13 -9.58 4.70
N GLY A 71 12.64 -10.36 3.74
CA GLY A 71 14.04 -10.30 3.33
C GLY A 71 14.43 -8.94 2.77
N TYR A 72 13.56 -8.31 1.98
CA TYR A 72 13.76 -6.97 1.45
C TYR A 72 13.71 -5.91 2.56
N VAL A 73 12.74 -6.01 3.48
CA VAL A 73 12.64 -5.13 4.66
C VAL A 73 13.92 -5.19 5.49
N LYS A 74 14.40 -6.40 5.83
CA LYS A 74 15.66 -6.62 6.56
C LYS A 74 16.85 -6.01 5.82
N MET A 75 16.92 -6.17 4.50
CA MET A 75 17.98 -5.55 3.71
C MET A 75 17.93 -4.01 3.76
N ARG A 76 16.75 -3.40 3.67
CA ARG A 76 16.59 -1.93 3.76
C ARG A 76 16.94 -1.40 5.15
N LEU A 77 16.50 -2.07 6.21
CA LEU A 77 16.87 -1.75 7.59
C LEU A 77 18.39 -1.80 7.80
N ARG A 78 19.07 -2.84 7.30
CA ARG A 78 20.54 -2.92 7.36
C ARG A 78 21.22 -1.78 6.59
N ARG A 79 20.69 -1.39 5.44
CA ARG A 79 21.19 -0.22 4.67
C ARG A 79 20.99 1.10 5.42
N ALA A 80 19.98 1.19 6.28
CA ALA A 80 19.77 2.31 7.19
C ALA A 80 20.61 2.23 8.48
N GLY A 81 21.46 1.22 8.64
CA GLY A 81 22.33 1.05 9.81
C GLY A 81 21.68 0.29 10.97
N VAL A 82 20.51 -0.32 10.76
CA VAL A 82 19.78 -1.05 11.81
C VAL A 82 20.27 -2.48 11.91
N ASP A 83 20.55 -2.95 13.12
CA ASP A 83 20.87 -4.35 13.41
C ASP A 83 19.60 -5.19 13.55
N CYS A 84 19.26 -5.93 12.50
CA CYS A 84 18.10 -6.81 12.51
C CYS A 84 18.27 -8.07 13.39
N SER A 85 19.42 -8.33 14.00
CA SER A 85 19.59 -9.49 14.89
C SER A 85 18.89 -9.31 16.24
N ALA A 86 18.66 -8.05 16.64
CA ALA A 86 17.90 -7.67 17.83
C ALA A 86 16.38 -7.54 17.58
N LEU A 87 15.94 -7.65 16.32
CA LEU A 87 14.55 -7.47 15.91
C LEU A 87 13.83 -8.81 15.72
N VAL A 88 12.57 -8.87 16.15
CA VAL A 88 11.66 -10.00 15.85
C VAL A 88 10.67 -9.57 14.79
N PHE A 89 10.58 -10.33 13.71
CA PHE A 89 9.60 -10.12 12.64
C PHE A 89 8.45 -11.10 12.81
N ARG A 90 7.22 -10.59 12.82
CA ARG A 90 5.96 -11.34 12.88
C ARG A 90 5.07 -11.00 11.69
N GLY A 91 4.04 -11.82 11.49
CA GLY A 91 3.14 -11.69 10.35
C GLY A 91 3.64 -12.46 9.12
N PRO A 92 3.18 -12.10 7.92
CA PRO A 92 3.48 -12.80 6.68
C PRO A 92 4.90 -12.51 6.18
N ASP A 93 5.43 -13.44 5.38
CA ASP A 93 6.76 -13.31 4.76
C ASP A 93 6.80 -12.29 3.60
N GLU A 94 5.63 -11.92 3.07
CA GLU A 94 5.44 -10.91 2.03
C GLU A 94 4.25 -10.00 2.36
N VAL A 95 4.41 -8.70 2.11
CA VAL A 95 3.36 -7.68 2.17
C VAL A 95 2.99 -7.27 0.75
N GLU A 96 1.70 -7.25 0.43
CA GLU A 96 1.21 -6.63 -0.80
C GLU A 96 0.98 -5.12 -0.59
N VAL A 97 1.77 -4.30 -1.27
CA VAL A 97 1.70 -2.84 -1.18
C VAL A 97 0.97 -2.30 -2.40
N HIS A 98 -0.14 -1.62 -2.18
CA HIS A 98 -0.95 -1.01 -3.22
C HIS A 98 -0.79 0.51 -3.19
N ARG A 99 -0.80 1.16 -4.35
CA ARG A 99 -0.93 2.61 -4.41
C ARG A 99 -2.23 2.98 -5.08
N MET A 100 -3.07 3.73 -4.37
CA MET A 100 -4.34 4.17 -4.96
C MET A 100 -4.07 5.04 -6.19
N ALA A 101 -4.75 4.74 -7.29
CA ALA A 101 -4.81 5.65 -8.41
C ALA A 101 -5.59 6.89 -7.96
N LEU A 102 -4.99 8.07 -8.13
CA LEU A 102 -5.79 9.29 -8.10
C LEU A 102 -6.85 9.14 -9.20
N PRO A 103 -8.14 9.41 -8.92
CA PRO A 103 -9.14 9.44 -9.97
C PRO A 103 -8.61 10.37 -11.05
N ALA A 104 -8.54 9.87 -12.29
CA ALA A 104 -8.17 10.69 -13.41
C ALA A 104 -9.17 11.84 -13.43
N VAL A 105 -8.73 13.04 -13.02
CA VAL A 105 -9.52 14.24 -13.21
C VAL A 105 -9.71 14.30 -14.71
N PRO A 106 -10.94 14.11 -15.24
CA PRO A 106 -11.17 14.38 -16.64
C PRO A 106 -10.71 15.82 -16.81
N LEU A 107 -9.82 16.07 -17.78
CA LEU A 107 -9.61 17.42 -18.28
C LEU A 107 -10.94 17.82 -18.92
N ALA A 108 -11.90 18.19 -18.07
CA ALA A 108 -13.17 18.72 -18.44
C ALA A 108 -12.86 20.10 -18.98
N SER A 109 -12.95 20.19 -20.30
CA SER A 109 -13.30 21.40 -21.01
C SER A 109 -14.28 22.23 -20.18
N ALA A 110 -13.99 23.53 -20.10
CA ALA A 110 -14.89 24.53 -19.58
C ALA A 110 -16.33 24.27 -20.05
N ASP A 111 -17.26 24.19 -19.12
CA ASP A 111 -18.33 25.18 -19.02
C ASP A 111 -18.98 25.06 -17.63
N ASP A 112 -19.10 26.22 -17.00
CA ASP A 112 -19.87 26.52 -15.79
C ASP A 112 -21.25 25.86 -15.80
N GLU A 113 -21.65 25.26 -14.67
CA GLU A 113 -22.76 25.79 -13.86
C GLU A 113 -22.85 24.98 -12.56
N ALA A 114 -22.59 25.69 -11.45
CA ALA A 114 -22.83 25.23 -10.10
C ALA A 114 -24.32 25.28 -9.81
N GLU A 115 -24.91 24.16 -9.35
CA GLU A 115 -26.16 24.24 -8.61
C GLU A 115 -26.23 23.23 -7.47
N ASP A 116 -26.27 23.83 -6.28
CA ASP A 116 -26.95 23.45 -5.06
C ASP A 116 -26.56 22.16 -4.32
N ILE A 117 -26.00 22.36 -3.13
CA ILE A 117 -25.65 21.31 -2.17
C ILE A 117 -26.74 21.31 -1.10
N ALA A 118 -27.49 20.21 -1.00
CA ALA A 118 -28.16 19.85 0.24
C ALA A 118 -27.87 18.39 0.61
N PRO A 119 -27.68 18.09 1.91
CA PRO A 119 -26.98 16.90 2.36
C PRO A 119 -27.93 15.77 2.74
N GLY A 120 -27.52 14.54 2.43
CA GLY A 120 -28.09 13.33 3.00
C GLY A 120 -28.84 12.48 1.99
N GLU A 121 -28.15 11.46 1.47
CA GLU A 121 -28.56 10.06 1.64
C GLU A 121 -27.50 9.18 0.96
N GLN A 122 -26.94 8.28 1.76
CA GLN A 122 -26.02 7.22 1.36
C GLN A 122 -26.78 6.23 0.46
N GLN A 123 -27.05 6.62 -0.78
CA GLN A 123 -27.66 5.76 -1.77
C GLN A 123 -26.54 5.02 -2.50
N GLN A 124 -26.38 3.76 -2.14
CA GLN A 124 -25.77 2.68 -2.91
C GLN A 124 -26.37 2.64 -4.34
N ARG A 125 -26.03 3.60 -5.21
CA ARG A 125 -26.42 3.57 -6.62
C ARG A 125 -25.38 2.73 -7.33
N ALA A 126 -25.81 1.57 -7.81
CA ALA A 126 -25.08 0.80 -8.79
C ALA A 126 -24.68 1.72 -9.94
N VAL A 127 -23.41 2.11 -9.98
CA VAL A 127 -22.92 3.04 -11.00
C VAL A 127 -22.88 2.27 -12.32
N PRO A 128 -23.60 2.72 -13.35
CA PRO A 128 -23.59 2.06 -14.64
C PRO A 128 -22.24 2.32 -15.33
N VAL A 129 -21.46 1.26 -15.53
CA VAL A 129 -20.18 1.30 -16.26
C VAL A 129 -20.47 1.09 -17.73
N ARG A 130 -20.08 2.05 -18.57
CA ARG A 130 -20.38 2.03 -20.01
C ARG A 130 -19.45 1.10 -20.77
N ARG A 131 -19.95 0.47 -21.82
CA ARG A 131 -19.16 -0.26 -22.81
C ARG A 131 -18.02 0.62 -23.34
N GLY A 132 -16.82 0.05 -23.42
CA GLY A 132 -15.60 0.76 -23.81
C GLY A 132 -14.82 1.36 -22.64
N SER A 133 -15.34 1.29 -21.41
CA SER A 133 -14.60 1.73 -20.21
C SER A 133 -13.40 0.82 -19.98
N ARG A 134 -12.25 1.43 -19.69
CA ARG A 134 -11.03 0.71 -19.28
C ARG A 134 -11.11 0.41 -17.79
N LEU A 135 -10.94 -0.85 -17.44
CA LEU A 135 -11.01 -1.39 -16.10
C LEU A 135 -9.70 -2.08 -15.78
N HIS A 136 -9.22 -1.93 -14.55
CA HIS A 136 -8.14 -2.77 -14.06
C HIS A 136 -8.72 -4.13 -13.67
N LEU A 137 -8.25 -5.18 -14.32
CA LEU A 137 -8.65 -6.56 -14.12
C LEU A 137 -7.66 -7.24 -13.18
N THR A 138 -8.14 -7.66 -12.01
CA THR A 138 -7.36 -8.42 -11.04
C THR A 138 -7.78 -9.89 -11.14
N VAL A 139 -6.87 -10.74 -11.61
CA VAL A 139 -7.06 -12.19 -11.70
C VAL A 139 -6.39 -12.83 -10.50
N ILE A 140 -7.17 -13.52 -9.66
CA ILE A 140 -6.67 -14.24 -8.50
C ILE A 140 -6.76 -15.75 -8.79
N ARG A 141 -5.63 -16.45 -8.74
CA ARG A 141 -5.53 -17.90 -8.85
C ARG A 141 -4.64 -18.46 -7.74
N GLY A 142 -5.26 -18.96 -6.68
CA GLY A 142 -4.53 -19.40 -5.48
C GLY A 142 -3.74 -18.23 -4.88
N ALA A 143 -2.41 -18.36 -4.80
CA ALA A 143 -1.51 -17.31 -4.35
C ALA A 143 -1.01 -16.35 -5.47
N VAL A 144 -1.49 -16.53 -6.71
CA VAL A 144 -1.07 -15.73 -7.87
C VAL A 144 -2.10 -14.65 -8.16
N VAL A 145 -1.68 -13.38 -8.03
CA VAL A 145 -2.47 -12.19 -8.39
C VAL A 145 -1.87 -11.55 -9.64
N ILE A 146 -2.69 -11.31 -10.66
CA ILE A 146 -2.28 -10.69 -11.93
C ILE A 146 -3.17 -9.46 -12.18
N GLY A 147 -2.55 -8.29 -12.29
CA GLY A 147 -3.20 -7.06 -12.75
C GLY A 147 -3.05 -6.88 -14.26
N ALA A 148 -4.14 -6.58 -14.95
CA ALA A 148 -4.13 -6.33 -16.38
C ALA A 148 -5.16 -5.27 -16.77
N GLU A 149 -4.87 -4.44 -17.78
CA GLU A 149 -5.88 -3.53 -18.33
C GLU A 149 -6.87 -4.31 -19.20
N ALA A 150 -8.17 -4.11 -18.97
CA ALA A 150 -9.22 -4.72 -19.73
C ALA A 150 -10.32 -3.72 -20.10
N VAL A 151 -10.84 -3.82 -21.31
CA VAL A 151 -11.93 -2.98 -21.80
C VAL A 151 -13.25 -3.70 -21.64
N LEU A 152 -14.21 -3.03 -21.01
CA LEU A 152 -15.55 -3.54 -20.85
C LEU A 152 -16.27 -3.65 -22.21
N LEU A 153 -16.75 -4.83 -22.57
CA LEU A 153 -17.37 -5.08 -23.89
C LEU A 153 -18.87 -4.77 -23.93
N GLU A 154 -19.52 -4.65 -22.78
CA GLU A 154 -20.96 -4.47 -22.62
C GLU A 154 -21.27 -3.52 -21.44
N ASP A 155 -22.42 -2.86 -21.45
CA ASP A 155 -22.81 -2.02 -20.32
C ASP A 155 -23.12 -2.91 -19.11
N ALA A 156 -22.51 -2.60 -17.96
CA ALA A 156 -22.66 -3.40 -16.76
C ALA A 156 -22.69 -2.53 -15.51
N THR A 157 -23.41 -2.99 -14.50
CA THR A 157 -23.48 -2.32 -13.20
C THR A 157 -22.42 -2.83 -12.25
N THR A 158 -21.97 -1.98 -11.33
CA THR A 158 -21.13 -2.43 -10.22
C THR A 158 -21.80 -3.58 -9.46
N GLY A 159 -21.07 -4.68 -9.26
CA GLY A 159 -21.56 -5.93 -8.68
C GLY A 159 -21.95 -7.01 -9.71
N ALA A 160 -22.17 -6.65 -10.98
CA ALA A 160 -22.53 -7.58 -12.03
C ALA A 160 -21.31 -8.30 -12.64
N MET A 161 -21.55 -9.49 -13.19
CA MET A 161 -20.59 -10.18 -14.06
C MET A 161 -20.64 -9.54 -15.43
N ALA A 162 -19.48 -9.14 -15.96
CA ALA A 162 -19.39 -8.53 -17.27
C ALA A 162 -18.24 -9.12 -18.08
N ARG A 163 -18.38 -9.09 -19.40
CA ARG A 163 -17.35 -9.48 -20.35
C ARG A 163 -16.37 -8.34 -20.54
N LEU A 164 -15.11 -8.60 -20.21
CA LEU A 164 -13.99 -7.70 -20.44
C LEU A 164 -13.07 -8.29 -21.49
N ARG A 165 -12.39 -7.42 -22.22
CA ARG A 165 -11.32 -7.81 -23.15
C ARG A 165 -10.01 -7.29 -22.63
N VAL A 166 -9.08 -8.18 -22.30
CA VAL A 166 -7.74 -7.80 -21.84
C VAL A 166 -6.98 -7.14 -23.00
N GLU A 167 -6.44 -5.94 -22.80
CA GLU A 167 -5.78 -5.18 -23.88
C GLU A 167 -4.50 -5.88 -24.36
N GLN A 168 -3.73 -6.48 -23.45
CA GLN A 168 -2.47 -7.14 -23.79
C GLN A 168 -2.66 -8.46 -24.58
N THR A 169 -3.59 -9.32 -24.15
CA THR A 169 -3.77 -10.64 -24.77
C THR A 169 -4.90 -10.66 -25.79
N ARG A 170 -5.70 -9.58 -25.87
CA ARG A 170 -6.96 -9.50 -26.63
C ARG A 170 -7.99 -10.56 -26.25
N GLU A 171 -7.75 -11.29 -25.18
CA GLU A 171 -8.59 -12.38 -24.69
C GLU A 171 -9.85 -11.81 -24.02
N THR A 172 -10.98 -12.48 -24.21
CA THR A 172 -12.25 -12.10 -23.58
C THR A 172 -12.44 -12.91 -22.31
N VAL A 173 -12.62 -12.24 -21.19
CA VAL A 173 -12.74 -12.86 -19.87
C VAL A 173 -13.96 -12.30 -19.15
N VAL A 174 -14.64 -13.15 -18.39
CA VAL A 174 -15.80 -12.76 -17.58
C VAL A 174 -15.31 -12.47 -16.17
N ALA A 175 -15.59 -11.29 -15.65
CA ALA A 175 -15.21 -10.89 -14.30
C ALA A 175 -16.34 -10.14 -13.60
N ARG A 176 -16.32 -10.15 -12.26
CA ARG A 176 -17.24 -9.33 -11.48
C ARG A 176 -16.70 -7.92 -11.42
N ILE A 177 -17.52 -6.94 -11.81
CA ILE A 177 -17.20 -5.53 -11.56
C ILE A 177 -17.36 -5.28 -10.08
N VAL A 178 -16.28 -4.98 -9.37
CA VAL A 178 -16.33 -4.68 -7.93
C VAL A 178 -16.47 -3.19 -7.71
N ARG A 179 -15.89 -2.37 -8.61
CA ARG A 179 -16.05 -0.91 -8.64
C ARG A 179 -16.07 -0.40 -10.08
N GLU A 180 -16.43 0.86 -10.29
CA GLU A 180 -16.53 1.49 -11.62
C GLU A 180 -15.27 1.36 -12.50
N ALA A 181 -14.09 1.18 -11.89
CA ALA A 181 -12.80 1.00 -12.56
C ALA A 181 -12.10 -0.35 -12.28
N GLU A 182 -12.77 -1.28 -11.58
CA GLU A 182 -12.12 -2.46 -11.02
C GLU A 182 -12.97 -3.73 -11.23
N ALA A 183 -12.35 -4.75 -11.80
CA ALA A 183 -13.00 -6.04 -12.04
C ALA A 183 -12.15 -7.20 -11.49
N LEU A 184 -12.80 -8.14 -10.83
CA LEU A 184 -12.17 -9.28 -10.16
C LEU A 184 -12.60 -10.60 -10.78
N ILE A 185 -11.63 -11.46 -11.06
CA ILE A 185 -11.84 -12.84 -11.48
C ILE A 185 -11.37 -13.75 -10.37
N CYS A 186 -12.32 -14.41 -9.71
CA CYS A 186 -12.05 -15.56 -8.85
C CYS A 186 -12.25 -16.81 -9.70
N ARG A 187 -11.17 -17.52 -10.02
CA ARG A 187 -11.24 -18.83 -10.66
C ARG A 187 -10.78 -19.88 -9.64
N GLU A 188 -11.73 -20.69 -9.18
CA GLU A 188 -11.44 -21.89 -8.37
C GLU A 188 -10.60 -22.90 -9.17
#